data_AF-A0A7C7UD26-F1
#
_entry.id   AF-A0A7C7UD26-F1
#
_cell.length_a   1.000
_cell.length_b   1.000
_cell.length_c   1.000
_cell.angle_alpha   90.00
_cell.angle_beta   90.00
_cell.angle_gamma   90.00
#
_symmetry.space_group_name_H-M   'P 1'
#
loop_
_entity.id
_entity.type
_entity.pdbx_description
1 polymer ?
#
loop_
_entity_poly.entity_id
_entity_poly.type
_entity_poly.pdbx_seq_one_letter_code
_entity_poly.pdbx_strand_id
1 'polypeptide(L)'
;MSESYWSGLFHCYDIVGLPRTNNDQENLYGQIKQGLRRQRGVHDLRDPLRRYGAWLVFRNDAPSAEALRERLAQVPWEAYFAERARYERRQALFRRRYRWRHRREAVRQQRIAAWAQAVLDC
;
A
#
# COMPACT_ATOMS: atom_id res chain seq x y z
N MET A 1 8.76 33.97 6.52
CA MET A 1 8.21 32.65 6.89
C MET A 1 6.78 32.88 7.32
N SER A 2 5.82 32.14 6.76
CA SER A 2 4.38 32.41 6.95
C SER A 2 3.98 32.17 8.41
N GLU A 3 3.62 33.26 9.11
CA GLU A 3 3.11 33.29 10.49
C GLU A 3 1.63 32.87 10.61
N SER A 4 1.03 32.33 9.55
CA SER A 4 -0.43 32.17 9.45
C SER A 4 -0.96 30.74 9.60
N TYR A 5 -0.14 29.77 9.97
CA TYR A 5 -0.59 28.38 10.08
C TYR A 5 -0.43 27.83 11.50
N TRP A 6 -1.57 27.34 12.02
CA TRP A 6 -1.70 26.73 13.35
C TRP A 6 -0.65 25.63 13.54
N SER A 7 0.07 25.66 14.66
CA SER A 7 1.07 24.64 14.99
C SER A 7 0.42 23.26 15.03
N GLY A 8 0.78 22.40 14.06
CA GLY A 8 0.22 21.05 13.93
C GLY A 8 -0.68 20.82 12.71
N LEU A 9 -1.08 21.85 11.96
CA LEU A 9 -1.86 21.64 10.72
C LEU A 9 -1.07 20.88 9.65
N PHE A 10 0.26 20.99 9.68
CA PHE A 10 1.17 20.36 8.73
C PHE A 10 2.29 19.58 9.42
N HIS A 11 1.91 18.60 10.23
CA HIS A 11 2.87 17.72 10.93
C HIS A 11 3.89 17.02 10.00
N CYS A 12 3.58 16.92 8.70
CA CYS A 12 4.43 16.29 7.70
C CYS A 12 5.65 17.15 7.27
N TYR A 13 5.67 18.45 7.58
CA TYR A 13 6.65 19.38 7.01
C TYR A 13 8.07 19.26 7.57
N ASP A 14 8.20 18.66 8.76
CA ASP A 14 9.48 18.48 9.45
C ASP A 14 9.96 17.02 9.44
N ILE A 15 9.21 16.11 8.82
CA ILE A 15 9.57 14.70 8.76
C ILE A 15 10.48 14.45 7.55
N VAL A 16 11.72 14.06 7.83
CA VAL A 16 12.68 13.67 6.79
C VAL A 16 12.10 12.52 5.95
N GLY A 17 12.07 12.71 4.64
CA GLY A 17 11.53 11.73 3.69
C GLY A 17 10.04 11.88 3.38
N LEU A 18 9.33 12.85 3.98
CA LEU A 18 7.98 13.24 3.58
C LEU A 18 7.97 14.58 2.84
N PRO A 19 7.00 14.80 1.93
CA PRO A 19 6.81 16.09 1.28
C PRO A 19 6.62 17.22 2.28
N ARG A 20 7.43 18.28 2.14
CA ARG A 20 7.44 19.43 3.05
C ARG A 20 6.45 20.53 2.69
N THR A 21 5.81 20.41 1.53
CA THR A 21 4.80 21.36 1.05
C THR A 21 3.66 20.58 0.39
N ASN A 22 2.50 21.23 0.28
CA ASN A 22 1.39 20.66 -0.50
C ASN A 22 1.80 20.39 -1.96
N ASN A 23 2.59 21.28 -2.58
CA ASN A 23 3.08 21.11 -3.95
C ASN A 23 3.95 19.85 -4.09
N ASP A 24 4.85 19.60 -3.14
CA ASP A 24 5.67 18.38 -3.15
C ASP A 24 4.81 17.13 -2.99
N GLN A 25 3.73 17.23 -2.20
CA GLN A 25 2.80 16.12 -1.98
C GLN A 25 1.99 15.82 -3.26
N GLU A 26 1.50 16.86 -3.94
CA GLU A 26 0.83 16.74 -5.23
C GLU A 26 1.76 16.15 -6.29
N ASN A 27 3.02 16.63 -6.35
CA ASN A 27 4.05 16.10 -7.25
C ASN A 27 4.33 14.61 -7.00
N LEU A 28 4.50 14.22 -5.74
CA LEU A 28 4.70 12.81 -5.34
C LEU A 28 3.54 11.94 -5.84
N TYR A 29 2.30 12.35 -5.60
CA TYR A 29 1.12 11.61 -6.07
C TYR A 29 1.01 11.58 -7.60
N GLY A 30 1.36 12.67 -8.29
CA GLY A 30 1.42 12.73 -9.74
C GLY A 30 2.39 11.71 -10.33
N GLN A 31 3.60 11.61 -9.76
CA GLN A 31 4.60 10.64 -10.18
C GLN A 31 4.16 9.19 -9.88
N ILE A 32 3.47 8.94 -8.75
CA ILE A 32 2.90 7.61 -8.44
C ILE A 32 1.83 7.22 -9.49
N LYS A 33 0.93 8.15 -9.86
CA LYS A 33 -0.06 7.94 -10.92
C LYS A 33 0.61 7.61 -12.24
N GLN A 34 1.63 8.37 -12.62
CA GLN A 34 2.35 8.16 -13.87
C GLN A 34 3.01 6.77 -13.93
N GLY A 35 3.69 6.36 -12.84
CA GLY A 35 4.30 5.03 -12.75
C GLY A 35 3.26 3.89 -12.87
N LEU A 36 2.14 4.01 -12.16
CA LEU A 36 1.06 3.02 -12.23
C LEU A 36 0.40 2.93 -13.60
N ARG A 37 0.21 4.06 -14.28
CA ARG A 37 -0.30 4.09 -15.65
C ARG A 37 0.65 3.36 -16.60
N ARG A 38 1.94 3.65 -16.52
CA ARG A 38 2.96 2.99 -17.37
C ARG A 38 3.06 1.49 -17.12
N GLN A 39 3.05 1.07 -15.86
CA GLN A 39 3.27 -0.34 -15.51
C GLN A 39 2.02 -1.21 -15.63
N ARG A 40 0.83 -0.66 -15.38
CA ARG A 40 -0.41 -1.44 -15.22
C ARG A 40 -1.60 -0.90 -16.03
N GLY A 41 -1.44 0.21 -16.74
CA GLY A 41 -2.54 0.85 -17.49
C GLY A 41 -3.64 1.45 -16.60
N VAL A 42 -3.41 1.59 -15.29
CA VAL A 42 -4.46 2.02 -14.35
C VAL A 42 -4.46 3.55 -14.22
N HIS A 43 -5.62 4.18 -14.46
CA HIS A 43 -5.78 5.63 -14.36
C HIS A 43 -6.04 6.13 -12.92
N ASP A 44 -6.68 5.31 -12.08
CA ASP A 44 -7.09 5.64 -10.70
C ASP A 44 -6.18 4.98 -9.64
N LEU A 45 -5.80 5.76 -8.63
CA LEU A 45 -5.01 5.29 -7.50
C LEU A 45 -5.82 4.51 -6.45
N ARG A 46 -7.15 4.57 -6.46
CA ARG A 46 -7.97 4.05 -5.37
C ARG A 46 -7.76 2.56 -5.09
N ASP A 47 -7.81 1.71 -6.11
CA ASP A 47 -7.59 0.27 -5.93
C ASP A 47 -6.12 -0.06 -5.58
N PRO A 48 -5.11 0.50 -6.29
CA PRO A 48 -3.71 0.35 -5.90
C PRO A 48 -3.39 0.82 -4.48
N LEU A 49 -3.84 2.00 -4.06
CA LEU A 49 -3.63 2.54 -2.70
C LEU A 49 -4.29 1.67 -1.64
N ARG A 50 -5.48 1.16 -1.90
CA ARG A 50 -6.14 0.22 -0.99
C ARG A 50 -5.29 -1.04 -0.84
N ARG A 51 -4.95 -1.68 -1.95
CA ARG A 51 -4.25 -2.97 -1.97
C ARG A 51 -2.82 -2.88 -1.42
N TYR A 52 -2.05 -1.91 -1.91
CA TYR A 52 -0.63 -1.79 -1.65
C TYR A 52 -0.29 -0.80 -0.54
N GLY A 53 -1.20 0.10 -0.15
CA GLY A 53 -0.97 1.03 0.96
C GLY A 53 0.26 1.92 0.77
N ALA A 54 0.98 2.16 1.88
CA ALA A 54 2.19 2.98 1.92
C ALA A 54 3.29 2.46 0.98
N TRP A 55 3.33 1.15 0.69
CA TRP A 55 4.31 0.55 -0.20
C TRP A 55 4.21 1.04 -1.65
N LEU A 56 3.08 1.64 -2.04
CA LEU A 56 2.93 2.24 -3.36
C LEU A 56 3.80 3.50 -3.52
N VAL A 57 4.14 4.17 -2.42
CA VAL A 57 4.91 5.42 -2.42
C VAL A 57 6.40 5.13 -2.61
N PHE A 58 6.89 3.98 -2.11
CA PHE A 58 8.28 3.60 -2.28
C PHE A 58 8.56 3.27 -3.75
N ARG A 59 9.37 4.13 -4.37
CA ARG A 59 9.94 3.86 -5.69
C ARG A 59 11.39 3.50 -5.54
N ASN A 60 11.84 2.61 -6.42
CA ASN A 60 13.25 2.39 -6.59
C ASN A 60 13.81 3.54 -7.44
N ASP A 61 14.63 4.37 -6.82
CA ASP A 61 15.38 5.48 -7.40
C ASP A 61 16.88 5.17 -7.51
N ALA A 62 17.27 3.91 -7.34
CA ALA A 62 18.66 3.50 -7.50
C ALA A 62 19.16 3.83 -8.92
N PRO A 63 20.32 4.50 -9.06
CA PRO A 63 20.84 4.93 -10.36
C PRO A 63 21.34 3.75 -11.22
N SER A 64 21.66 2.61 -10.59
CA SER A 64 22.09 1.39 -11.28
C SER A 64 21.63 0.13 -10.54
N ALA A 65 21.79 -1.03 -11.19
CA ALA A 65 21.50 -2.33 -10.59
C ALA A 65 22.45 -2.66 -9.42
N GLU A 66 23.72 -2.23 -9.51
CA GLU A 66 24.73 -2.39 -8.46
C GLU A 66 24.34 -1.59 -7.23
N ALA A 67 24.00 -0.30 -7.40
CA ALA A 67 23.54 0.55 -6.31
C ALA A 67 22.26 0.01 -5.64
N LEU A 68 21.35 -0.58 -6.42
CA LEU A 68 20.19 -1.27 -5.88
C LEU A 68 20.60 -2.48 -5.04
N ARG A 69 21.52 -3.31 -5.55
CA ARG A 69 21.99 -4.50 -4.84
C ARG A 69 22.67 -4.15 -3.53
N GLU A 70 23.52 -3.12 -3.52
CA GLU A 70 24.17 -2.61 -2.29
C GLU A 70 23.14 -2.14 -1.26
N ARG A 71 22.10 -1.39 -1.69
CA ARG A 71 21.01 -0.97 -0.79
C ARG A 71 20.23 -2.15 -0.23
N LEU A 72 19.91 -3.15 -1.06
CA LEU A 72 19.21 -4.35 -0.62
C LEU A 72 20.06 -5.19 0.35
N ALA A 73 21.38 -5.23 0.16
CA ALA A 73 22.31 -5.95 1.03
C ALA A 73 22.40 -5.35 2.45
N GLN A 74 22.07 -4.07 2.62
CA GLN A 74 22.05 -3.40 3.94
C GLN A 74 20.85 -3.79 4.80
N VAL A 75 19.84 -4.47 4.24
CA VAL A 75 18.62 -4.82 4.95
C VAL A 75 18.77 -6.20 5.60
N PRO A 76 18.70 -6.31 6.94
CA PRO A 76 18.70 -7.60 7.61
C PRO A 76 17.51 -8.45 7.16
N TRP A 77 17.75 -9.76 7.00
CA TRP A 77 16.72 -10.70 6.57
C TRP A 77 15.48 -10.68 7.48
N GLU A 78 15.68 -10.58 8.79
CA GLU A 78 14.58 -10.51 9.77
C GLU A 78 13.68 -9.30 9.54
N ALA A 79 14.29 -8.12 9.30
CA ALA A 79 13.55 -6.90 9.01
C ALA A 79 12.76 -7.02 7.70
N TYR A 80 13.36 -7.63 6.67
CA TYR A 80 12.67 -7.92 5.42
C TYR A 80 11.44 -8.82 5.63
N PHE A 81 11.60 -9.96 6.33
CA PHE A 81 10.50 -10.89 6.55
C PHE A 81 9.39 -10.29 7.42
N ALA A 82 9.73 -9.48 8.42
CA ALA A 82 8.76 -8.77 9.24
C ALA A 82 7.89 -7.82 8.39
N GLU A 83 8.52 -7.00 7.54
CA GLU A 83 7.79 -6.10 6.64
C GLU A 83 7.04 -6.86 5.54
N ARG A 84 7.60 -7.96 5.04
CA ARG A 84 6.91 -8.83 4.08
C ARG A 84 5.62 -9.40 4.68
N ALA A 85 5.66 -9.90 5.91
CA ALA A 85 4.49 -10.41 6.61
C ALA A 85 3.44 -9.30 6.82
N ARG A 86 3.88 -8.07 7.15
CA ARG A 86 2.99 -6.90 7.27
C ARG A 86 2.29 -6.58 5.95
N TYR A 87 3.02 -6.58 4.85
CA TYR A 87 2.49 -6.37 3.50
C TYR A 87 1.48 -7.46 3.11
N GLU A 88 1.77 -8.73 3.40
CA GLU A 88 0.88 -9.85 3.10
C GLU A 88 -0.42 -9.82 3.91
N ARG A 89 -0.35 -9.51 5.22
CA ARG A 89 -1.54 -9.29 6.06
C ARG A 89 -2.43 -8.21 5.47
N ARG A 90 -1.85 -7.10 5.02
CA ARG A 90 -2.62 -6.03 4.35
C ARG A 90 -3.30 -6.54 3.09
N GLN A 91 -2.56 -7.21 2.20
CA GLN A 91 -3.14 -7.74 0.97
C GLN A 91 -4.27 -8.75 1.24
N ALA A 92 -4.16 -9.56 2.30
CA ALA A 92 -5.18 -10.53 2.69
C ALA A 92 -6.53 -9.87 3.02
N LEU A 93 -6.54 -8.68 3.63
CA LEU A 93 -7.77 -7.92 3.89
C LEU A 93 -8.56 -7.62 2.60
N PHE A 94 -7.85 -7.38 1.49
CA PHE A 94 -8.47 -7.06 0.20
C PHE A 94 -8.81 -8.30 -0.63
N ARG A 95 -8.24 -9.47 -0.31
CA ARG A 95 -8.59 -10.75 -0.97
C ARG A 95 -10.06 -11.12 -0.79
N ARG A 96 -10.68 -10.79 0.36
CA ARG A 96 -12.13 -11.04 0.57
C ARG A 96 -13.00 -10.29 -0.44
N ARG A 97 -12.72 -8.99 -0.66
CA ARG A 97 -13.50 -8.16 -1.58
C ARG A 97 -13.30 -8.57 -3.04
N TYR A 98 -12.08 -8.98 -3.39
CA TYR A 98 -11.78 -9.60 -4.69
C TYR A 98 -12.54 -10.92 -4.88
N ARG A 99 -12.45 -11.85 -3.91
CA ARG A 99 -13.18 -13.13 -3.96
C ARG A 99 -14.68 -12.95 -4.06
N TRP A 100 -15.26 -12.00 -3.33
CA TRP A 100 -16.69 -11.67 -3.45
C TRP A 100 -17.07 -11.17 -4.84
N ARG A 101 -16.27 -10.27 -5.43
CA ARG A 101 -16.55 -9.71 -6.76
C ARG A 101 -16.38 -10.72 -7.90
N HIS A 102 -15.41 -11.62 -7.80
CA HIS A 102 -15.03 -12.51 -8.91
C HIS A 102 -15.42 -13.98 -8.70
N ARG A 103 -15.74 -14.39 -7.47
CA ARG A 103 -16.11 -15.76 -7.10
C ARG A 103 -17.30 -15.76 -6.13
N ARG A 104 -18.30 -14.93 -6.43
CA ARG A 104 -19.46 -14.68 -5.56
C ARG A 104 -20.14 -15.97 -5.11
N GLU A 105 -20.44 -16.87 -6.06
CA GLU A 105 -21.18 -18.11 -5.78
C GLU A 105 -20.41 -19.03 -4.83
N ALA A 106 -19.12 -19.23 -5.07
CA ALA A 106 -18.26 -20.03 -4.20
C ALA A 106 -18.14 -19.44 -2.79
N VAL A 107 -18.02 -18.11 -2.67
CA VAL A 107 -18.00 -17.43 -1.36
C VAL A 107 -19.34 -17.56 -0.64
N ARG A 108 -20.46 -17.49 -1.37
CA ARG A 108 -21.81 -17.67 -0.81
C ARG A 108 -21.99 -19.10 -0.28
N GLN A 109 -21.66 -20.12 -1.07
CA GLN A 109 -21.74 -21.51 -0.64
C GLN A 109 -20.87 -21.78 0.59
N GLN A 110 -19.64 -21.27 0.61
CA GLN A 110 -18.76 -21.38 1.77
C GLN A 110 -19.37 -20.74 3.03
N ARG A 111 -20.06 -19.60 2.89
CA ARG A 111 -20.73 -18.92 4.02
C ARG A 111 -21.93 -19.70 4.53
N ILE A 112 -22.73 -20.28 3.63
CA ILE A 112 -23.87 -21.12 3.99
C ILE A 112 -23.38 -22.35 4.77
N ALA A 113 -22.33 -23.03 4.29
CA ALA A 113 -21.75 -24.19 4.97
C ALA A 113 -21.19 -23.82 6.36
N ALA A 114 -20.47 -22.70 6.48
CA ALA A 114 -19.94 -22.24 7.76
C ALA A 114 -21.04 -21.89 8.76
N TRP A 115 -22.16 -21.32 8.30
CA TRP A 115 -23.32 -21.03 9.14
C TRP A 115 -24.01 -22.32 9.60
N ALA A 116 -24.20 -23.29 8.70
CA ALA A 116 -24.79 -24.58 9.05
C ALA A 116 -23.96 -25.30 10.13
N GLN A 117 -22.63 -25.26 10.04
CA GLN A 117 -21.75 -25.83 11.07
C GLN A 117 -21.88 -25.10 12.40
N ALA A 118 -21.86 -23.76 12.40
CA ALA A 118 -21.97 -22.98 13.63
C ALA A 118 -23.33 -23.15 14.35
N VAL A 119 -24.40 -23.47 13.61
CA VAL A 119 -25.72 -23.79 14.18
C VAL A 119 -25.73 -25.20 14.80
N LEU A 120 -24.98 -26.14 14.24
CA LEU A 120 -24.85 -27.51 14.78
C LEU A 120 -23.96 -27.58 16.02
N ASP A 121 -22.99 -26.66 16.15
CA ASP A 121 -22.09 -26.57 17.30
C ASP A 121 -22.68 -25.76 18.49
N CYS A 122 -23.91 -25.25 18.36
CA CYS A 122 -24.69 -24.58 19.42
C CYS A 122 -25.65 -25.55 20.10
#